data_AF-A0A157ZRR9-F1
#
_entry.id   AF-A0A157ZRR9-F1
#
_cell.length_a   1.000
_cell.length_b   1.000
_cell.length_c   1.000
_cell.angle_alpha   90.00
_cell.angle_beta   90.00
_cell.angle_gamma   90.00
#
_symmetry.space_group_name_H-M   'P 1'
#
loop_
_entity.id
_entity.type
_entity.pdbx_description
1 polymer ?
#
loop_
_entity_poly.entity_id
_entity_poly.type
_entity_poly.pdbx_seq_one_letter_code
_entity_poly.pdbx_strand_id
1 'polypeptide(L)'
;MTKTQGACIALGAVLVVAGFSSYHSPDFDTAQAEMDRQTVDCLTRGLTHGEKAHIAQLTAVHDREGLHPIYSDVLARCVVRSDQWERRPQLVTSARQVPSQDPEFRQMLNMHTMELATRR
;
A
#
# COMPACT_ATOMS: atom_id res chain seq x y z
N MET A 1 -3.74 -26.48 54.32
CA MET A 1 -4.32 -25.14 54.07
C MET A 1 -3.18 -24.13 54.00
N THR A 2 -2.69 -23.81 52.79
CA THR A 2 -1.68 -22.76 52.55
C THR A 2 -1.82 -22.19 51.12
N LYS A 3 -2.50 -21.05 51.04
CA LYS A 3 -2.15 -19.81 50.32
C LYS A 3 -1.14 -19.91 49.15
N THR A 4 -1.62 -19.72 47.92
CA THR A 4 -0.87 -19.07 46.84
C THR A 4 -1.80 -18.07 46.13
N GLN A 5 -1.41 -16.80 46.20
CA GLN A 5 -2.00 -15.69 45.45
C GLN A 5 -1.37 -15.63 44.06
N GLY A 6 -2.17 -15.25 43.07
CA GLY A 6 -1.70 -14.49 41.90
C GLY A 6 -1.22 -15.29 40.70
N ALA A 7 -2.05 -15.35 39.65
CA ALA A 7 -1.60 -15.31 38.26
C ALA A 7 -2.79 -14.98 37.34
N CYS A 8 -2.85 -13.69 36.98
CA CYS A 8 -3.30 -13.10 35.72
C CYS A 8 -4.35 -13.83 34.85
N ILE A 9 -5.51 -13.17 34.76
CA ILE A 9 -6.43 -13.15 33.63
C ILE A 9 -5.63 -12.88 32.34
N ALA A 10 -5.60 -13.82 31.39
CA ALA A 10 -5.39 -13.54 29.95
C ALA A 10 -5.43 -14.83 29.10
N LEU A 11 -6.57 -15.52 29.02
CA LEU A 11 -6.82 -16.49 27.94
C LEU A 11 -8.26 -16.36 27.43
N GLY A 12 -8.65 -15.13 27.12
CA GLY A 12 -9.82 -14.84 26.30
C GLY A 12 -9.44 -14.95 24.82
N ALA A 13 -10.23 -15.70 24.06
CA ALA A 13 -10.31 -15.72 22.60
C ALA A 13 -9.23 -16.48 21.79
N VAL A 14 -8.96 -17.76 22.12
CA VAL A 14 -8.31 -18.71 21.17
C VAL A 14 -9.33 -19.74 20.67
N LEU A 15 -10.51 -19.29 20.21
CA LEU A 15 -11.56 -20.18 19.68
C LEU A 15 -12.35 -19.53 18.53
N VAL A 16 -11.66 -19.00 17.52
CA VAL A 16 -12.32 -18.64 16.23
C VAL A 16 -11.41 -18.95 15.04
N VAL A 17 -10.81 -20.13 14.95
CA VAL A 17 -10.35 -20.66 13.63
C VAL A 17 -10.47 -22.19 13.61
N ALA A 18 -11.63 -22.71 14.01
CA ALA A 18 -12.03 -24.05 13.58
C ALA A 18 -12.77 -23.87 12.25
N GLY A 19 -12.14 -24.30 11.14
CA GLY A 19 -12.85 -24.53 9.88
C GLY A 19 -12.47 -23.65 8.69
N PHE A 20 -11.21 -23.67 8.27
CA PHE A 20 -10.88 -23.54 6.85
C PHE A 20 -9.86 -24.61 6.49
N SER A 21 -10.33 -25.86 6.41
CA SER A 21 -9.68 -26.88 5.60
C SER A 21 -9.81 -26.44 4.14
N SER A 22 -8.88 -25.60 3.69
CA SER A 22 -8.64 -25.38 2.27
C SER A 22 -7.27 -25.91 1.95
N TYR A 23 -7.28 -26.90 1.06
CA TYR A 23 -6.14 -27.46 0.37
C TYR A 23 -5.39 -26.31 -0.33
N HIS A 24 -4.51 -25.61 0.38
CA HIS A 24 -3.75 -24.47 -0.14
C HIS A 24 -2.47 -25.00 -0.79
N SER A 25 -2.48 -25.06 -2.13
CA SER A 25 -1.28 -25.45 -2.88
C SER A 25 -0.30 -24.28 -2.87
N PRO A 26 0.99 -24.48 -2.53
CA PRO A 26 2.00 -23.43 -2.51
C PRO A 26 2.19 -22.71 -3.86
N ASP A 27 1.78 -23.35 -4.96
CA ASP A 27 1.78 -22.74 -6.30
C ASP A 27 0.79 -21.56 -6.45
N PHE A 28 -0.31 -21.54 -5.69
CA PHE A 28 -1.23 -20.41 -5.70
C PHE A 28 -0.63 -19.19 -4.98
N ASP A 29 0.10 -19.41 -3.88
CA ASP A 29 0.76 -18.33 -3.16
C ASP A 29 1.90 -17.72 -3.97
N THR A 30 2.66 -18.55 -4.70
CA THR A 30 3.72 -18.06 -5.60
C THR A 30 3.14 -17.33 -6.80
N ALA A 31 2.07 -17.84 -7.43
CA ALA A 31 1.39 -17.17 -8.53
C ALA A 31 0.76 -15.84 -8.08
N GLN A 32 0.13 -15.81 -6.91
CA GLN A 32 -0.47 -14.59 -6.35
C GLN A 32 0.60 -13.56 -5.98
N ALA A 33 1.70 -13.98 -5.36
CA ALA A 33 2.81 -13.10 -5.03
C ALA A 33 3.50 -12.54 -6.30
N GLU A 34 3.61 -13.33 -7.36
CA GLU A 34 4.14 -12.88 -8.65
C GLU A 34 3.21 -11.86 -9.32
N MET A 35 1.90 -12.13 -9.35
CA MET A 35 0.91 -11.18 -9.87
C MET A 35 0.89 -9.87 -9.07
N ASP A 36 0.98 -9.93 -7.75
CA ASP A 36 1.01 -8.74 -6.90
C ASP A 36 2.32 -7.94 -7.14
N ARG A 37 3.46 -8.62 -7.39
CA ARG A 37 4.71 -7.96 -7.84
C ARG A 37 4.54 -7.25 -9.18
N GLN A 38 3.94 -7.92 -10.17
CA GLN A 38 3.67 -7.33 -11.48
C GLN A 38 2.72 -6.13 -11.37
N THR A 39 1.75 -6.20 -10.47
CA THR A 39 0.81 -5.11 -10.21
C THR A 39 1.52 -3.90 -9.60
N VAL A 40 2.37 -4.13 -8.59
CA VAL A 40 3.19 -3.05 -7.98
C VAL A 40 4.16 -2.46 -9.00
N ASP A 41 4.78 -3.28 -9.84
CA ASP A 41 5.67 -2.84 -10.91
C ASP A 41 4.92 -2.02 -11.98
N CYS A 42 3.70 -2.41 -12.35
CA CYS A 42 2.82 -1.59 -13.19
C CYS A 42 2.43 -0.27 -12.50
N LEU A 43 2.08 -0.29 -11.21
CA LEU A 43 1.71 0.91 -10.46
C LEU A 43 2.84 1.94 -10.39
N THR A 44 4.09 1.50 -10.54
CA THR A 44 5.28 2.33 -10.39
C THR A 44 5.81 2.80 -11.73
N ARG A 45 5.83 1.94 -12.75
CA ARG A 45 6.21 2.29 -14.12
C ARG A 45 5.08 2.93 -14.94
N GLY A 46 3.83 2.67 -14.58
CA GLY A 46 2.63 3.13 -15.27
C GLY A 46 2.18 4.55 -14.90
N LEU A 47 2.95 5.25 -14.07
CA LEU A 47 2.74 6.67 -13.78
C LEU A 47 3.28 7.51 -14.93
N THR A 48 2.38 8.26 -15.56
CA THR A 48 2.75 9.30 -16.52
C THR A 48 3.50 10.44 -15.82
N HIS A 49 4.27 11.21 -16.58
CA HIS A 49 4.96 12.40 -16.04
C HIS A 49 3.99 13.37 -15.35
N GLY A 50 2.80 13.59 -15.92
CA GLY A 50 1.77 14.44 -15.32
C GLY A 50 1.22 13.89 -14.00
N GLU A 51 1.01 12.58 -13.91
CA GLU A 51 0.58 11.94 -12.65
C GLU A 51 1.68 12.01 -11.58
N LYS A 52 2.95 11.83 -11.96
CA LYS A 52 4.09 12.02 -11.04
C LYS A 52 4.14 13.44 -10.50
N ALA A 53 3.98 14.45 -11.36
CA ALA A 53 3.95 15.86 -10.96
C ALA A 53 2.78 16.16 -10.01
N HIS A 54 1.59 15.65 -10.32
CA HIS A 54 0.41 15.82 -9.47
C HIS A 54 0.59 15.14 -8.10
N ILE A 55 1.11 13.92 -8.06
CA ILE A 55 1.41 13.22 -6.81
C ILE A 55 2.47 13.99 -6.01
N ALA A 56 3.51 14.52 -6.66
CA ALA A 56 4.55 15.31 -6.01
C ALA A 56 3.98 16.59 -5.38
N GLN A 57 3.09 17.30 -6.09
CA GLN A 57 2.41 18.49 -5.57
C GLN A 57 1.55 18.17 -4.34
N LEU A 58 0.70 17.14 -4.41
CA LEU A 58 -0.15 16.73 -3.28
C LEU A 58 0.67 16.25 -2.09
N THR A 59 1.78 15.55 -2.35
CA THR A 59 2.72 15.12 -1.31
C THR A 59 3.36 16.32 -0.61
N ALA A 60 3.73 17.37 -1.36
CA ALA A 60 4.34 18.59 -0.82
C ALA A 60 3.40 19.35 0.13
N VAL A 61 2.07 19.29 -0.11
CA VAL A 61 1.05 19.89 0.77
C VAL A 61 0.46 18.92 1.79
N HIS A 62 0.98 17.68 1.86
CA HIS A 62 0.49 16.60 2.71
C HIS A 62 -0.99 16.22 2.49
N ASP A 63 -1.53 16.41 1.28
CA ASP A 63 -2.90 16.02 0.93
C ASP A 63 -2.98 14.52 0.62
N ARG A 64 -3.37 13.74 1.63
CA ARG A 64 -3.52 12.28 1.50
C ARG A 64 -4.81 11.86 0.80
N GLU A 65 -5.86 12.67 0.90
CA GLU A 65 -7.16 12.37 0.31
C GLU A 65 -7.12 12.60 -1.20
N GLY A 66 -6.46 13.68 -1.64
CA GLY A 66 -6.22 13.96 -3.06
C GLY A 66 -5.39 12.87 -3.76
N LEU A 67 -4.55 12.14 -3.03
CA LEU A 67 -3.77 11.02 -3.59
C LEU A 67 -4.63 9.78 -3.87
N HIS A 68 -5.74 9.58 -3.15
CA HIS A 68 -6.56 8.37 -3.26
C HIS A 68 -7.15 8.13 -4.67
N PRO A 69 -7.77 9.12 -5.35
CA PRO A 69 -8.31 8.91 -6.69
C PRO A 69 -7.21 8.62 -7.72
N ILE A 70 -6.05 9.29 -7.63
CA ILE A 70 -4.94 9.07 -8.56
C ILE A 70 -4.43 7.64 -8.49
N TYR A 71 -4.17 7.13 -7.28
CA TYR A 71 -3.73 5.74 -7.12
C TYR A 71 -4.83 4.73 -7.46
N SER A 72 -6.11 5.09 -7.31
CA SER A 72 -7.23 4.23 -7.71
C SER A 72 -7.33 4.10 -9.23
N ASP A 73 -7.15 5.20 -9.97
CA ASP A 73 -7.14 5.19 -11.43
C ASP A 73 -5.93 4.41 -11.97
N VAL A 74 -4.74 4.64 -11.42
CA VAL A 74 -3.54 3.89 -11.83
C VAL A 74 -3.70 2.40 -11.52
N LEU A 75 -4.28 2.05 -10.36
CA LEU A 75 -4.58 0.67 -10.01
C LEU A 75 -5.59 0.05 -10.97
N ALA A 76 -6.62 0.78 -11.41
CA ALA A 76 -7.61 0.28 -12.38
C ALA A 76 -6.97 -0.09 -13.73
N ARG A 77 -5.88 0.60 -14.11
CA ARG A 77 -5.10 0.28 -15.31
C ARG A 77 -4.17 -0.93 -15.12
N CYS A 78 -3.77 -1.22 -13.88
CA CYS A 78 -2.76 -2.22 -13.56
C CYS A 78 -3.31 -3.54 -13.03
N VAL A 79 -4.51 -3.54 -12.45
CA VAL A 79 -5.14 -4.74 -11.92
C VAL A 79 -5.67 -5.60 -13.05
N VAL A 80 -5.34 -6.89 -12.97
CA VAL A 80 -5.73 -7.88 -13.99
C VAL A 80 -6.83 -8.81 -13.47
N ARG A 81 -7.09 -8.80 -12.15
CA ARG A 81 -8.09 -9.66 -11.48
C ARG A 81 -8.84 -8.94 -10.36
N SER A 82 -10.11 -9.29 -10.18
CA SER A 82 -11.00 -8.66 -9.20
C SER A 82 -10.53 -8.81 -7.74
N ASP A 83 -9.84 -9.91 -7.38
CA ASP A 83 -9.35 -10.14 -6.01
C ASP A 83 -8.22 -9.18 -5.58
N GLN A 84 -7.54 -8.56 -6.55
CA GLN A 84 -6.53 -7.53 -6.26
C GLN A 84 -7.17 -6.22 -5.80
N TRP A 85 -8.44 -5.99 -6.14
CA TRP A 85 -9.19 -4.81 -5.70
C TRP A 85 -9.45 -4.84 -4.19
N GLU A 86 -9.68 -6.03 -3.62
CA GLU A 86 -9.83 -6.23 -2.18
C GLU A 86 -8.52 -5.94 -1.42
N ARG A 87 -7.38 -6.18 -2.08
CA ARG A 87 -6.03 -5.91 -1.55
C ARG A 87 -5.47 -4.53 -1.93
N ARG A 88 -6.33 -3.63 -2.43
CA ARG A 88 -5.96 -2.26 -2.83
C ARG A 88 -5.15 -1.51 -1.77
N PRO A 89 -5.53 -1.49 -0.47
CA PRO A 89 -4.78 -0.73 0.53
C PRO A 89 -3.32 -1.16 0.64
N GLN A 90 -3.05 -2.47 0.56
CA GLN A 90 -1.70 -3.02 0.61
C GLN A 90 -0.90 -2.66 -0.64
N LEU A 91 -1.49 -2.89 -1.83
CA LEU A 91 -0.84 -2.63 -3.12
C LEU A 91 -0.49 -1.14 -3.30
N VAL A 92 -1.42 -0.24 -2.96
CA VAL A 92 -1.20 1.21 -3.04
C VAL A 92 -0.16 1.67 -2.03
N THR A 93 -0.15 1.11 -0.81
CA THR A 93 0.86 1.47 0.20
C THR A 93 2.26 1.05 -0.25
N SER A 94 2.41 -0.16 -0.80
CA SER A 94 3.67 -0.62 -1.38
C SER A 94 4.10 0.22 -2.57
N ALA A 95 3.17 0.57 -3.47
CA ALA A 95 3.47 1.41 -4.62
C ALA A 95 3.90 2.82 -4.21
N ARG A 96 3.29 3.44 -3.20
CA ARG A 96 3.65 4.79 -2.70
C ARG A 96 5.10 4.92 -2.24
N GLN A 97 5.73 3.83 -1.79
CA GLN A 97 7.14 3.87 -1.36
C GLN A 97 8.11 4.00 -2.54
N VAL A 98 7.71 3.59 -3.74
CA VAL A 98 8.60 3.47 -4.90
C VAL A 98 8.84 4.79 -5.65
N PRO A 99 7.84 5.70 -5.86
CA PRO A 99 8.10 7.03 -6.42
C PRO A 99 9.15 7.81 -5.64
N SER A 100 9.27 7.59 -4.33
CA SER A 100 10.31 8.19 -3.48
C SER A 100 11.74 7.80 -3.90
N GLN A 101 11.89 6.68 -4.63
CA GLN A 101 13.16 6.18 -5.16
C GLN A 101 13.45 6.70 -6.58
N ASP A 102 12.45 7.27 -7.27
CA ASP A 102 12.59 7.84 -8.61
C ASP A 102 13.25 9.24 -8.52
N PRO A 103 14.44 9.46 -9.12
CA PRO A 103 15.12 10.75 -9.12
C PRO A 103 14.27 11.88 -9.70
N GLU A 104 13.50 11.58 -10.75
CA GLU A 104 12.64 12.54 -11.44
C GLU A 104 11.53 13.02 -10.49
N PHE A 105 10.86 12.08 -9.83
CA PHE A 105 9.83 12.38 -8.83
C PHE A 105 10.39 13.19 -7.66
N ARG A 106 11.58 12.83 -7.15
CA ARG A 106 12.25 13.59 -6.09
C ARG A 106 12.54 15.02 -6.50
N GLN A 107 12.94 15.25 -7.74
CA GLN A 107 13.18 16.60 -8.25
C GLN A 107 11.88 17.43 -8.28
N MET A 108 10.77 16.86 -8.78
CA MET A 108 9.47 17.53 -8.76
C MET A 108 9.00 17.84 -7.33
N LEU A 109 9.14 16.88 -6.41
CA LEU A 109 8.75 17.06 -5.01
C LEU A 109 9.56 18.17 -4.34
N ASN A 110 10.88 18.21 -4.56
CA ASN A 110 11.74 19.25 -4.03
C ASN A 110 11.36 20.63 -4.58
N MET A 111 11.10 20.72 -5.90
CA MET A 111 10.66 21.96 -6.54
C MET A 111 9.37 22.50 -5.88
N HIS A 112 8.33 21.68 -5.76
CA HIS A 112 7.08 22.11 -5.14
C HIS A 112 7.25 22.45 -3.66
N THR A 113 8.09 21.73 -2.92
CA THR A 113 8.38 22.02 -1.51
C THR A 113 9.07 23.39 -1.36
N MET A 114 10.03 23.71 -2.24
CA MET A 114 10.72 25.01 -2.25
C MET A 114 9.80 26.16 -2.68
N GLU A 115 8.92 25.93 -3.66
CA GLU A 115 7.91 26.92 -4.07
C GLU A 115 6.98 27.27 -2.90
N LEU A 116 6.50 26.27 -2.17
CA LEU A 116 5.66 26.47 -0.98
C LEU A 116 6.40 27.19 0.14
N ALA A 117 7.68 26.87 0.35
CA ALA A 117 8.52 27.54 1.34
C ALA A 117 8.75 29.02 1.00
N THR A 118 8.85 29.37 -0.29
CA THR A 118 9.05 30.76 -0.76
C THR A 118 7.77 31.60 -0.71
N ARG A 119 6.59 30.96 -0.70
CA ARG A 119 5.29 31.62 -0.65
C ARG A 119 4.77 31.88 0.78
N ARG A 120 5.49 31.41 1.81
CA ARG A 120 5.21 31.72 3.22
C ARG A 120 5.97 32.96 3.66
#